data_AF-A0A3D4PZ84-F1
#
_entry.id   AF-A0A3D4PZ84-F1
#
_cell.length_a   1.000
_cell.length_b   1.000
_cell.length_c   1.000
_cell.angle_alpha   90.00
_cell.angle_beta   90.00
_cell.angle_gamma   90.00
#
_symmetry.space_group_name_H-M   'P 1'
#
loop_
_entity.id
_entity.type
_entity.pdbx_description
1 polymer ?
#
loop_
_entity_poly.entity_id
_entity_poly.type
_entity_poly.pdbx_seq_one_letter_code
_entity_poly.pdbx_strand_id
1 'polypeptide(L)' 'IVMMTNGPAATVGEILDVTLPRPRNRLELADNVEYNHYRSSVLRFLYEKQKKIESIDAKRAEKQLDKGTAEKAKSVA' A
#
# COMPACT_ATOMS: atom_id res chain seq x y z
N ILE A 1 11.62 8.72 9.73
CA ILE A 1 11.14 8.30 8.39
C ILE A 1 9.76 8.90 8.19
N VAL A 2 9.55 9.64 7.12
CA VAL A 2 8.22 10.16 6.76
C VAL A 2 7.61 9.21 5.73
N MET A 3 6.51 8.56 6.09
CA MET A 3 5.76 7.65 5.22
C MET A 3 4.64 8.43 4.54
N MET A 4 4.67 8.50 3.21
CA MET A 4 3.72 9.28 2.41
C MET A 4 2.59 8.41 1.85
N THR A 5 1.46 9.03 1.54
CA THR A 5 0.40 8.41 0.75
C THR A 5 0.76 8.42 -0.74
N ASN A 6 0.09 7.59 -1.55
CA ASN A 6 0.38 7.47 -2.98
C ASN A 6 -0.42 8.46 -3.83
N GLY A 7 0.11 8.82 -5.01
CA GLY A 7 -0.59 9.61 -6.04
C GLY A 7 -0.16 11.09 -6.11
N PRO A 8 -0.64 11.84 -7.12
CA PRO A 8 -0.23 13.22 -7.38
C PRO A 8 -0.66 14.22 -6.29
N ALA A 9 -1.67 13.89 -5.49
CA ALA A 9 -2.10 14.65 -4.31
C ALA A 9 -1.61 14.01 -2.99
N ALA A 10 -0.44 13.37 -3.04
CA ALA A 10 0.15 12.69 -1.88
C ALA A 10 0.31 13.63 -0.68
N THR A 11 0.03 13.08 0.49
CA THR A 11 0.12 13.73 1.78
C THR A 11 0.99 12.90 2.72
N VAL A 12 1.36 13.48 3.87
CA VAL A 12 2.03 12.72 4.93
C VAL A 12 1.02 11.74 5.53
N GLY A 13 1.32 10.45 5.46
CA GLY A 13 0.49 9.40 6.05
C GLY A 13 0.84 9.15 7.50
N GLU A 14 2.12 8.92 7.79
CA GLU A 14 2.63 8.64 9.13
C GLU A 14 4.09 9.09 9.26
N ILE A 15 4.50 9.46 10.47
CA ILE A 15 5.90 9.82 10.77
C ILE A 15 6.41 8.83 11.80
N LEU A 16 7.45 8.08 11.44
CA LEU A 16 8.17 7.19 12.34
C LEU A 16 9.46 7.85 12.79
N ASP A 17 9.56 8.20 14.07
CA ASP A 17 10.81 8.71 14.62
C ASP A 17 11.84 7.58 14.78
N VAL A 18 13.11 7.86 14.45
CA VAL A 18 14.19 6.85 14.45
C VAL A 18 15.42 7.44 15.13
N THR A 19 15.65 7.02 16.36
CA THR A 19 16.73 7.49 17.24
C THR A 19 18.04 6.71 17.10
N LEU A 20 18.11 5.75 16.17
CA LEU A 20 19.32 4.96 15.95
C LEU A 20 20.53 5.85 15.59
N PRO A 21 21.65 5.75 16.32
CA PRO A 21 22.83 6.57 16.07
C PRO A 21 23.45 6.29 14.70
N ARG A 22 24.30 7.21 14.23
CA ARG A 22 25.09 7.07 13.00
C ARG A 22 26.58 6.95 13.37
N PRO A 23 27.39 6.14 12.68
CA PRO A 23 27.09 5.29 11.52
C PRO A 23 26.34 4.00 11.90
N ARG A 24 25.56 3.44 10.96
CA ARG A 24 24.75 2.22 11.16
C ARG A 24 25.35 1.06 10.39
N ASN A 25 25.80 0.02 11.09
CA ASN A 25 26.28 -1.22 10.47
C ASN A 25 25.13 -2.23 10.40
N ARG A 26 24.90 -2.81 9.22
CA ARG A 26 23.82 -3.76 8.98
C ARG A 26 23.94 -5.02 9.83
N LEU A 27 25.15 -5.54 9.99
CA LEU A 27 25.37 -6.80 10.73
C LEU A 27 25.09 -6.61 12.22
N GLU A 28 25.58 -5.50 12.79
CA GLU A 28 25.38 -5.15 14.20
C GLU A 28 23.91 -4.86 14.54
N LEU A 29 23.13 -4.39 13.56
CA LEU A 29 21.71 -4.08 13.75
C LEU A 29 20.77 -5.28 13.55
N ALA A 30 21.25 -6.42 13.07
CA ALA A 30 20.40 -7.56 12.77
C ALA A 30 19.62 -8.06 13.99
N ASP A 31 20.27 -8.10 15.16
CA ASP A 31 19.68 -8.53 16.43
C ASP A 31 19.17 -7.37 17.29
N ASN A 32 19.23 -6.13 16.78
CA ASN A 32 18.77 -4.96 17.52
C ASN A 32 17.24 -4.87 17.53
N VAL A 33 16.65 -4.88 18.73
CA VAL A 33 15.19 -4.89 18.93
C VAL A 33 14.52 -3.63 18.37
N GLU A 34 15.10 -2.44 18.57
CA GLU A 34 14.53 -1.20 18.05
C GLU A 34 14.58 -1.15 16.51
N TYR A 35 15.69 -1.57 15.93
CA TYR A 35 15.81 -1.70 14.47
C TYR A 35 14.72 -2.63 13.90
N ASN A 36 14.52 -3.78 14.54
CA ASN A 36 13.50 -4.75 14.14
C ASN A 36 12.08 -4.21 14.31
N HIS A 37 11.83 -3.40 15.35
CA HIS A 37 10.57 -2.69 15.53
C HIS A 37 10.32 -1.70 14.38
N TYR A 38 11.27 -0.79 14.10
CA TYR A 38 11.16 0.18 13.02
C TYR A 38 10.94 -0.49 11.66
N ARG A 39 11.68 -1.55 11.38
CA ARG A 39 11.52 -2.36 10.17
C ARG A 39 10.11 -2.92 10.05
N SER A 40 9.58 -3.47 11.13
CA SER A 40 8.24 -4.07 11.16
C SER A 40 7.15 -3.01 10.94
N SER A 41 7.28 -1.83 11.55
CA SER A 41 6.35 -0.70 11.37
C SER A 41 6.31 -0.21 9.93
N VAL A 42 7.48 -0.06 9.27
CA VAL A 42 7.55 0.33 7.86
C VAL A 42 6.91 -0.73 6.95
N LEU A 43 7.25 -2.01 7.15
CA LEU A 43 6.68 -3.10 6.36
C LEU A 43 5.16 -3.17 6.51
N ARG A 44 4.65 -3.03 7.73
CA ARG A 44 3.22 -3.00 8.02
C ARG A 44 2.52 -1.87 7.26
N PHE A 45 3.07 -0.66 7.31
CA PHE A 45 2.51 0.49 6.57
C PHE A 45 2.41 0.19 5.07
N LEU A 46 3.49 -0.37 4.48
CA LEU A 46 3.51 -0.71 3.05
C LEU A 46 2.43 -1.76 2.69
N TYR A 47 2.29 -2.83 3.48
CA TYR A 47 1.30 -3.88 3.20
C TYR A 47 -0.15 -3.39 3.37
N GLU A 48 -0.43 -2.62 4.41
CA GLU A 48 -1.78 -2.09 4.66
C GLU A 48 -2.24 -1.11 3.57
N LYS A 49 -1.31 -0.32 3.02
CA LYS A 49 -1.62 0.67 1.98
C LYS A 49 -1.63 0.06 0.58
N GLN A 50 -0.82 -0.96 0.30
CA GLN A 50 -0.87 -1.69 -0.98
C GLN A 50 -2.21 -2.43 -1.18
N LYS A 51 -2.81 -3.00 -0.12
CA LYS A 51 -4.15 -3.63 -0.21
C LYS A 51 -5.28 -2.66 -0.56
N LYS A 52 -5.11 -1.36 -0.34
CA LYS A 52 -6.12 -0.33 -0.64
C LYS A 52 -6.02 0.24 -2.06
N ILE A 53 -5.11 -0.29 -2.89
CA ILE A 53 -4.94 0.08 -4.31
C ILE A 53 -5.60 -0.96 -5.22
N GLU A 54 -6.81 -1.43 -4.89
CA GLU A 54 -7.68 -1.98 -5.94
C GLU A 54 -8.19 -0.79 -6.74
N SER A 55 -7.72 -0.69 -7.98
CA SER A 55 -7.94 0.47 -8.84
C SER A 55 -9.42 0.59 -9.22
N ILE A 56 -9.88 1.85 -9.35
CA ILE A 56 -11.22 2.17 -9.85
C ILE A 56 -11.44 1.58 -11.26
N ASP A 57 -10.37 1.38 -12.02
CA ASP A 57 -10.39 0.76 -13.35
C ASP A 57 -10.78 -0.73 -13.30
N ALA A 58 -10.32 -1.49 -12.30
CA ALA A 58 -10.75 -2.87 -12.09
C ALA A 58 -12.26 -2.94 -11.81
N LYS A 59 -12.77 -2.07 -10.93
CA LYS A 59 -14.21 -1.94 -10.65
C LYS A 59 -15.02 -1.44 -11.84
N ARG A 60 -14.47 -0.59 -12.70
CA ARG A 60 -15.14 -0.10 -13.92
C ARG A 60 -15.19 -1.16 -15.01
N ALA A 61 -14.14 -1.97 -15.16
CA ALA A 61 -14.10 -3.09 -16.10
C ALA A 61 -15.12 -4.17 -15.71
N GLU A 62 -15.16 -4.58 -14.44
CA GLU A 62 -16.17 -5.52 -13.92
C GLU A 62 -17.60 -5.02 -14.16
N LYS A 63 -17.85 -3.73 -13.94
CA LYS A 63 -19.16 -3.10 -14.18
C LYS A 63 -19.53 -2.97 -15.66
N GLN A 64 -18.56 -2.98 -16.58
CA GLN A 64 -18.81 -2.96 -18.03
C GLN A 64 -19.09 -4.36 -18.58
N LEU A 65 -18.39 -5.38 -18.06
CA LEU A 65 -18.64 -6.80 -18.37
C LEU A 65 -20.05 -7.22 -17.94
N ASP A 66 -20.48 -6.86 -16.73
CA ASP A 66 -21.83 -7.17 -16.22
C ASP A 66 -22.94 -6.53 -17.09
N LYS A 67 -22.75 -5.28 -17.51
CA LYS A 67 -23.69 -4.57 -18.41
C LYS A 67 -23.78 -5.18 -19.81
N GLY A 68 -22.66 -5.55 -20.41
CA GLY A 68 -22.64 -6.18 -21.75
C GLY A 68 -23.32 -7.55 -21.76
N THR A 69 -23.30 -8.26 -20.63
CA THR A 69 -23.97 -9.55 -20.48
C THR A 69 -25.49 -9.39 -20.31
N ALA A 70 -25.92 -8.38 -19.53
CA ALA A 70 -27.33 -8.03 -19.37
C ALA A 70 -27.99 -7.49 -20.66
N GLU A 71 -27.23 -6.80 -21.51
CA GLU A 71 -27.72 -6.24 -22.78
C GLU A 71 -27.88 -7.33 -23.86
N LYS A 72 -26.94 -8.28 -23.95
CA LYS A 72 -27.07 -9.46 -24.84
C LYS A 72 -28.21 -10.39 -24.45
N ALA A 73 -28.51 -10.54 -23.16
CA ALA A 73 -29.63 -11.37 -22.70
C ALA A 73 -31.01 -10.81 -23.11
N LYS A 74 -31.13 -9.49 -23.33
CA LYS A 74 -32.37 -8.83 -23.76
C LYS A 74 -32.58 -8.84 -25.28
N SER A 75 -31.55 -9.10 -26.08
CA SER A 75 -31.65 -9.11 -27.55
C SER A 75 -31.96 -10.49 -28.13
N VAL A 76 -32.12 -11.52 -27.29
CA VAL A 76 -32.38 -12.92 -27.68
C VAL A 76 -33.81 -13.36 -27.29
N ALA A 77 -34.62 -12.44 -26.73
CA ALA A 77 -36.05 -12.61 -26.45
C ALA A 77 -36.85 -11.65 -27.34
#